data_AF-A0A8H3C5S8-F1
#
_entry.id   AF-A0A8H3C5S8-F1
#
_cell.length_a   1.000
_cell.length_b   1.000
_cell.length_c   1.000
_cell.angle_alpha   90.00
_cell.angle_beta   90.00
_cell.angle_gamma   90.00
#
_symmetry.space_group_name_H-M   'P 1'
#
loop_
_entity.id
_entity.type
_entity.pdbx_description
1 polymer ?
#
loop_
_entity_poly.entity_id
_entity_poly.type
_entity_poly.pdbx_seq_one_letter_code
_entity_poly.pdbx_strand_id
1 'polypeptide(L)'
;MTDSAVLPPLPLIQSTPLRKQVFTDISLYHLTSDASPQELDRVENTDNSRLSFLGRATLEYALATSTSHSFPDEPRKLEDGLAKCAHAYDIVKLLNVAWRGFPIAGKEATRLMEAYTGALVLQSEREGVQFAESLVRSIFQLAAPTPKPQTLPPVSAPPPLAPTGLLHDLAKQHFVQLVWEDRPTGPRHAQEWISDVTLKDTKSDRTWPCIARGTGLSKKLSRADAASKVLAMWGELGFS
;
A
#
# COMPACT_ATOMS: atom_id res chain seq x y z
N MET A 1 -23.68 16.60 20.70
CA MET A 1 -23.79 15.13 20.76
C MET A 1 -22.73 14.60 19.82
N THR A 2 -21.61 14.11 20.36
CA THR A 2 -20.44 13.69 19.59
C THR A 2 -20.67 12.28 19.09
N ASP A 3 -20.88 12.11 17.78
CA ASP A 3 -20.79 10.80 17.14
C ASP A 3 -19.39 10.23 17.44
N SER A 4 -19.34 9.23 18.31
CA SER A 4 -18.12 8.44 18.50
C SER A 4 -17.80 7.79 17.16
N ALA A 5 -16.71 8.24 16.52
CA ALA A 5 -16.15 7.55 15.37
C ALA A 5 -15.99 6.07 15.74
N VAL A 6 -16.74 5.20 15.07
CA VAL A 6 -16.75 3.77 15.34
C VAL A 6 -15.39 3.22 14.90
N LEU A 7 -14.58 2.81 15.88
CA LEU A 7 -13.30 2.17 15.61
C LEU A 7 -13.52 0.87 14.83
N PRO A 8 -12.65 0.55 13.85
CA PRO A 8 -12.73 -0.74 13.17
C PRO A 8 -12.52 -1.90 14.16
N PRO A 9 -13.05 -3.10 13.88
CA PRO A 9 -12.77 -4.27 14.71
C PRO A 9 -11.27 -4.58 14.66
N LEU A 10 -10.66 -4.84 15.83
CA LEU A 10 -9.25 -5.21 15.93
C LEU A 10 -9.04 -6.66 15.44
N PRO A 11 -8.35 -6.91 14.32
CA PRO A 11 -8.15 -8.25 13.79
C PRO A 11 -7.18 -9.05 14.65
N LEU A 12 -7.43 -10.35 14.83
CA LEU A 12 -6.52 -11.21 15.60
C LEU A 12 -5.25 -11.55 14.80
N ILE A 13 -4.08 -11.26 15.38
CA ILE A 13 -2.80 -11.78 14.90
C ILE A 13 -2.73 -13.28 15.18
N GLN A 14 -2.76 -14.12 14.14
CA GLN A 14 -2.82 -15.58 14.24
C GLN A 14 -1.50 -16.18 14.73
N SER A 15 -0.38 -15.61 14.31
CA SER A 15 0.95 -16.07 14.70
C SER A 15 1.25 -15.69 16.16
N THR A 16 1.30 -16.69 17.05
CA THR A 16 1.71 -16.52 18.45
C THR A 16 3.08 -15.84 18.63
N PRO A 17 4.17 -16.22 17.92
CA PRO A 17 5.46 -15.55 18.09
C PRO A 17 5.39 -14.09 17.64
N LEU A 18 4.65 -13.79 16.56
CA LEU A 18 4.46 -12.43 16.07
C LEU A 18 3.65 -11.59 17.06
N ARG A 19 2.60 -12.17 17.66
CA ARG A 19 1.82 -11.52 18.71
C ARG A 19 2.70 -11.18 19.91
N LYS A 20 3.54 -12.12 20.36
CA LYS A 20 4.50 -11.85 21.45
C LYS A 20 5.42 -10.68 21.10
N GLN A 21 5.97 -10.68 19.88
CA GLN A 21 6.85 -9.63 19.40
C GLN A 21 6.18 -8.26 19.40
N VAL A 22 4.93 -8.12 18.91
CA VAL A 22 4.17 -6.86 18.92
C VAL A 22 4.07 -6.23 20.31
N PHE A 23 3.86 -7.06 21.33
CA PHE A 23 3.71 -6.64 22.72
C PHE A 23 5.05 -6.62 23.50
N THR A 24 6.19 -6.66 22.82
CA THR A 24 7.51 -6.61 23.45
C THR A 24 8.17 -5.28 23.11
N ASP A 25 8.31 -4.40 24.10
CA ASP A 25 9.01 -3.13 23.92
C ASP A 25 10.54 -3.31 24.03
N ILE A 26 11.28 -2.46 23.33
CA ILE A 26 12.76 -2.46 23.31
C ILE A 26 13.36 -2.28 24.72
N SER A 27 12.66 -1.63 25.63
CA SER A 27 13.14 -1.38 27.00
C SER A 27 13.48 -2.62 27.81
N LEU A 28 12.87 -3.77 27.48
CA LEU A 28 13.18 -5.06 28.09
C LEU A 28 14.61 -5.50 27.82
N TYR A 29 15.21 -4.98 26.76
CA TYR A 29 16.57 -5.27 26.35
C TYR A 29 17.43 -4.12 26.85
N HIS A 30 18.05 -4.30 28.03
CA HIS A 30 19.06 -3.39 28.57
C HIS A 30 20.34 -3.43 27.74
N LEU A 31 20.27 -2.91 26.51
CA LEU A 31 21.41 -2.78 25.61
C LEU A 31 22.35 -1.71 26.18
N THR A 32 23.58 -2.11 26.49
CA THR A 32 24.65 -1.18 26.83
C THR A 32 25.12 -0.47 25.55
N SER A 33 25.72 0.72 25.69
CA SER A 33 26.16 1.53 24.54
C SER A 33 27.24 0.85 23.68
N ASP A 34 27.88 -0.19 24.21
CA ASP A 34 28.91 -1.02 23.59
C ASP A 34 28.38 -2.40 23.10
N ALA A 35 27.06 -2.56 23.03
CA ALA A 35 26.44 -3.79 22.52
C ALA A 35 26.98 -4.14 21.12
N SER A 36 27.33 -5.42 20.93
CA SER A 36 27.87 -5.89 19.66
C SER A 36 26.79 -5.88 18.56
N PRO A 37 27.16 -5.78 17.27
CA PRO A 37 26.21 -5.82 16.16
C PRO A 37 25.30 -7.06 16.18
N GLN A 38 25.82 -8.21 16.64
CA GLN A 38 25.05 -9.46 16.74
C GLN A 38 24.01 -9.42 17.86
N GLU A 39 24.27 -8.70 18.95
CA GLU A 39 23.30 -8.50 20.03
C GLU A 39 22.21 -7.53 19.61
N LEU A 40 22.57 -6.46 18.90
CA LEU A 40 21.61 -5.52 18.29
C LEU A 40 20.67 -6.24 17.31
N ASP A 41 21.22 -7.02 16.37
CA ASP A 41 20.43 -7.82 15.41
C ASP A 41 19.47 -8.80 16.10
N ARG A 42 19.90 -9.43 17.21
CA ARG A 42 19.03 -10.33 17.98
C ARG A 42 17.89 -9.56 18.63
N VAL A 43 18.16 -8.40 19.22
CA VAL A 43 17.14 -7.58 19.89
C VAL A 43 16.12 -7.03 18.88
N GLU A 44 16.59 -6.48 17.76
CA GLU A 44 15.73 -5.91 16.70
C GLU A 44 14.76 -6.94 16.08
N ASN A 45 15.09 -8.23 16.15
CA ASN A 45 14.21 -9.31 15.69
C ASN A 45 13.25 -9.84 16.77
N THR A 46 13.33 -9.33 17.99
CA THR A 46 12.54 -9.81 19.14
C THR A 46 11.61 -8.76 19.73
N ASP A 47 11.92 -7.48 19.54
CA ASP A 47 11.06 -6.36 19.93
C ASP A 47 10.09 -5.96 18.80
N ASN A 48 9.23 -4.98 19.11
CA ASN A 48 8.25 -4.45 18.19
C ASN A 48 8.75 -3.32 17.27
N SER A 49 10.05 -2.97 17.30
CA SER A 49 10.62 -1.81 16.60
C SER A 49 10.45 -1.91 15.09
N ARG A 50 10.84 -3.04 14.49
CA ARG A 50 10.74 -3.27 13.04
C ARG A 50 9.30 -3.35 12.56
N LEU A 51 8.41 -3.91 13.40
CA LEU A 51 6.99 -3.98 13.14
C LEU A 51 6.35 -2.59 13.15
N SER A 52 6.72 -1.76 14.14
CA SER A 52 6.26 -0.36 14.21
C SER A 52 6.72 0.44 12.99
N PHE A 53 7.96 0.26 12.54
CA PHE A 53 8.44 0.89 11.31
C PHE A 53 7.58 0.51 10.09
N LEU A 54 7.33 -0.79 9.88
CA LEU A 54 6.48 -1.27 8.77
C LEU A 54 5.04 -0.75 8.88
N GLY A 55 4.47 -0.78 10.08
CA GLY A 55 3.11 -0.30 10.32
C GLY A 55 2.98 1.20 10.11
N ARG A 56 3.97 1.99 10.55
CA ARG A 56 4.03 3.42 10.29
C ARG A 56 3.97 3.72 8.80
N ALA A 57 4.85 3.10 8.02
CA ALA A 57 4.88 3.27 6.56
C ALA A 57 3.53 2.87 5.93
N THR A 58 2.89 1.81 6.43
CA THR A 58 1.57 1.37 5.96
C THR A 58 0.48 2.38 6.29
N LEU A 59 0.49 2.97 7.49
CA LEU A 59 -0.48 3.97 7.92
C LEU A 59 -0.33 5.28 7.14
N GLU A 60 0.91 5.70 6.88
CA GLU A 60 1.20 6.86 6.04
C GLU A 60 0.75 6.63 4.58
N TYR A 61 0.98 5.43 4.04
CA TYR A 61 0.45 5.03 2.74
C TYR A 61 -1.09 5.05 2.71
N ALA A 62 -1.73 4.49 3.73
CA ALA A 62 -3.19 4.46 3.86
C ALA A 62 -3.78 5.88 3.96
N LEU A 63 -3.07 6.79 4.63
CA LEU A 63 -3.43 8.20 4.73
C LEU A 63 -3.31 8.91 3.39
N ALA A 64 -2.15 8.78 2.72
CA ALA A 64 -1.91 9.37 1.41
C ALA A 64 -2.93 8.91 0.34
N THR A 65 -3.46 7.69 0.47
CA THR A 65 -4.47 7.14 -0.44
C THR A 65 -5.91 7.44 -0.03
N SER A 66 -6.17 7.72 1.24
CA SER A 66 -7.53 7.97 1.76
C SER A 66 -7.95 9.43 1.73
N THR A 67 -7.02 10.38 1.59
CA THR A 67 -7.35 11.82 1.51
C THR A 67 -6.62 12.50 0.36
N SER A 68 -7.35 13.32 -0.41
CA SER A 68 -6.75 14.30 -1.33
C SER A 68 -6.45 15.63 -0.64
N HIS A 69 -6.90 15.78 0.62
CA HIS A 69 -6.70 16.97 1.43
C HIS A 69 -5.49 16.79 2.34
N SER A 70 -4.60 17.77 2.33
CA SER A 70 -3.52 17.90 3.30
C SER A 70 -4.07 18.49 4.60
N PHE A 71 -3.82 17.81 5.71
CA PHE A 71 -4.17 18.35 7.03
C PHE A 71 -2.99 19.16 7.59
N PRO A 72 -3.21 20.37 8.13
CA PRO A 72 -2.21 20.99 8.98
C PRO A 72 -1.98 20.08 10.20
N ASP A 73 -0.72 19.80 10.53
CA ASP A 73 -0.29 18.88 11.61
C ASP A 73 -0.68 17.40 11.43
N GLU A 74 -0.80 16.93 10.19
CA GLU A 74 -1.09 15.53 9.85
C GLU A 74 -0.27 14.48 10.64
N PRO A 75 1.06 14.63 10.82
CA PRO A 75 1.85 13.64 11.56
C PRO A 75 1.47 13.55 13.04
N ARG A 76 1.24 14.71 13.69
CA ARG A 76 0.85 14.78 15.10
C ARG A 76 -0.55 14.22 15.32
N LYS A 77 -1.48 14.54 14.41
CA LYS A 77 -2.85 14.02 14.46
C LYS A 77 -2.88 12.50 14.31
N LEU A 78 -2.05 11.94 13.43
CA LEU A 78 -1.90 10.50 13.29
C LEU A 78 -1.35 9.87 14.58
N GLU A 79 -0.28 10.42 15.16
CA GLU A 79 0.31 9.93 16.41
C GLU A 79 -0.70 9.92 17.58
N ASP A 80 -1.35 11.06 17.84
CA ASP A 80 -2.35 11.21 18.89
C ASP A 80 -3.56 10.28 18.65
N GLY A 81 -3.97 10.14 17.39
CA GLY A 81 -5.05 9.26 16.98
C GLY A 81 -4.74 7.79 17.26
N LEU A 82 -3.54 7.35 16.91
CA LEU A 82 -3.08 5.98 17.14
C LEU A 82 -2.99 5.68 18.64
N ALA A 83 -2.45 6.58 19.45
CA ALA A 83 -2.42 6.42 20.90
C ALA A 83 -3.83 6.23 21.48
N LYS A 84 -4.79 7.07 21.06
CA LYS A 84 -6.20 6.97 21.48
C LYS A 84 -6.81 5.64 21.05
N CYS A 85 -6.55 5.18 19.83
CA CYS A 85 -7.03 3.87 19.35
C CYS A 85 -6.47 2.73 20.20
N ALA A 86 -5.18 2.75 20.54
CA ALA A 86 -4.55 1.74 21.38
C ALA A 86 -5.23 1.61 22.75
N HIS A 87 -5.53 2.76 23.37
CA HIS A 87 -6.24 2.81 24.65
C HIS A 87 -7.69 2.34 24.51
N ALA A 88 -8.38 2.73 23.43
CA ALA A 88 -9.76 2.35 23.19
C ALA A 88 -9.92 0.85 22.91
N TYR A 89 -8.94 0.20 22.28
CA TYR A 89 -8.90 -1.26 22.15
C TYR A 89 -8.44 -1.97 23.43
N ASP A 90 -8.01 -1.23 24.45
CA ASP A 90 -7.53 -1.77 25.73
C ASP A 90 -6.37 -2.78 25.58
N ILE A 91 -5.49 -2.54 24.58
CA ILE A 91 -4.33 -3.40 24.31
C ILE A 91 -3.04 -2.88 24.96
N VAL A 92 -3.02 -1.62 25.36
CA VAL A 92 -1.84 -0.96 25.96
C VAL A 92 -1.39 -1.68 27.23
N LYS A 93 -2.32 -2.18 28.04
CA LYS A 93 -2.04 -2.95 29.27
C LYS A 93 -1.31 -4.28 29.02
N LEU A 94 -1.27 -4.75 27.78
CA LEU A 94 -0.61 -6.00 27.38
C LEU A 94 0.84 -5.76 26.94
N LEU A 95 1.27 -4.51 26.80
CA LEU A 95 2.63 -4.16 26.41
C LEU A 95 3.61 -4.51 27.54
N ASN A 96 4.61 -5.33 27.22
CA ASN A 96 5.68 -5.67 28.15
C ASN A 96 6.79 -4.61 28.05
N VAL A 97 7.03 -3.92 29.17
CA VAL A 97 8.06 -2.87 29.33
C VAL A 97 8.91 -3.16 30.56
N ALA A 98 10.15 -2.66 30.60
CA ALA A 98 11.05 -2.89 31.74
C ALA A 98 10.72 -2.05 32.98
N TRP A 99 10.07 -0.88 32.80
CA TRP A 99 9.71 -0.01 33.92
C TRP A 99 8.30 -0.28 34.44
N ARG A 100 8.09 -0.03 35.73
CA ARG A 100 6.75 -0.01 36.33
C ARG A 100 6.29 1.43 36.43
N GLY A 101 5.46 1.85 35.49
CA GLY A 101 4.87 3.20 35.47
C GLY A 101 3.59 3.19 34.66
N PHE A 102 2.45 3.22 35.35
CA PHE A 102 1.18 3.57 34.72
C PHE A 102 0.97 5.08 34.86
N PRO A 103 0.43 5.76 33.84
CA PRO A 103 0.00 5.22 32.55
C PRO A 103 1.16 5.09 31.55
N ILE A 104 1.07 4.09 30.66
CA ILE A 104 1.94 4.02 29.47
C ILE A 104 1.70 5.29 28.65
N ALA A 105 2.78 5.98 28.27
CA ALA A 105 2.68 7.26 27.60
C ALA A 105 2.20 7.12 26.15
N GLY A 106 1.75 8.24 25.58
CA GLY A 106 1.15 8.26 24.24
C GLY A 106 2.07 7.70 23.17
N LYS A 107 3.38 7.92 23.30
CA LYS A 107 4.38 7.47 22.32
C LYS A 107 4.45 5.94 22.23
N GLU A 108 4.46 5.25 23.35
CA GLU A 108 4.47 3.78 23.41
C GLU A 108 3.14 3.20 22.94
N ALA A 109 2.02 3.86 23.26
CA ALA A 109 0.71 3.48 22.76
C ALA A 109 0.61 3.62 21.21
N THR A 110 1.12 4.71 20.66
CA THR A 110 1.25 4.92 19.20
C THR A 110 2.11 3.82 18.58
N ARG A 111 3.31 3.60 19.13
CA ARG A 111 4.26 2.58 18.66
C ARG A 111 3.64 1.18 18.68
N LEU A 112 2.88 0.84 19.71
CA LEU A 112 2.16 -0.42 19.79
C LEU A 112 1.13 -0.58 18.67
N MET A 113 0.36 0.47 18.35
CA MET A 113 -0.60 0.40 17.24
C MET A 113 0.06 0.30 15.86
N GLU A 114 1.17 1.00 15.68
CA GLU A 114 2.00 0.84 14.49
C GLU A 114 2.51 -0.61 14.40
N ALA A 115 3.09 -1.16 15.47
CA ALA A 115 3.58 -2.52 15.49
C ALA A 115 2.49 -3.56 15.23
N TYR A 116 1.30 -3.36 15.80
CA TYR A 116 0.14 -4.20 15.55
C TYR A 116 -0.25 -4.19 14.07
N THR A 117 -0.30 -2.99 13.46
CA THR A 117 -0.59 -2.82 12.04
C THR A 117 0.48 -3.51 11.17
N GLY A 118 1.76 -3.32 11.49
CA GLY A 118 2.87 -3.99 10.78
C GLY A 118 2.80 -5.51 10.88
N ALA A 119 2.40 -6.06 12.04
CA ALA A 119 2.20 -7.50 12.19
C ALA A 119 1.04 -8.04 11.34
N LEU A 120 -0.07 -7.29 11.21
CA LEU A 120 -1.16 -7.68 10.33
C LEU A 120 -0.72 -7.69 8.86
N VAL A 121 0.06 -6.69 8.43
CA VAL A 121 0.60 -6.63 7.06
C VAL A 121 1.53 -7.80 6.77
N LEU A 122 2.40 -8.18 7.72
CA LEU A 122 3.26 -9.36 7.56
C LEU A 122 2.49 -10.66 7.44
N GLN A 123 1.35 -10.78 8.13
CA GLN A 123 0.52 -11.98 8.06
C GLN A 123 -0.31 -12.02 6.77
N SER A 124 -0.87 -10.87 6.36
CA SER A 124 -1.67 -10.70 5.16
C SER A 124 -1.63 -9.22 4.76
N GLU A 125 -0.88 -8.90 3.71
CA GLU A 125 -0.72 -7.53 3.22
C GLU A 125 -2.09 -6.86 3.00
N ARG A 126 -3.00 -7.58 2.33
CA ARG A 126 -4.34 -7.08 2.02
C ARG A 126 -5.13 -6.73 3.28
N GLU A 127 -5.18 -7.62 4.28
CA GLU A 127 -5.95 -7.39 5.50
C GLU A 127 -5.32 -6.29 6.35
N GLY A 128 -3.99 -6.27 6.46
CA GLY A 128 -3.25 -5.24 7.18
C GLY A 128 -3.46 -3.84 6.61
N VAL A 129 -3.38 -3.70 5.28
CA VAL A 129 -3.64 -2.43 4.58
C VAL A 129 -5.10 -1.99 4.75
N GLN A 130 -6.07 -2.91 4.62
CA GLN A 130 -7.49 -2.60 4.82
C GLN A 130 -7.79 -2.13 6.25
N PHE A 131 -7.16 -2.76 7.24
CA PHE A 131 -7.26 -2.31 8.63
C PHE A 131 -6.63 -0.92 8.81
N ALA A 132 -5.45 -0.68 8.26
CA ALA A 132 -4.76 0.62 8.30
C ALA A 132 -5.62 1.74 7.68
N GLU A 133 -6.21 1.51 6.51
CA GLU A 133 -7.16 2.45 5.89
C GLU A 133 -8.35 2.75 6.79
N SER A 134 -8.95 1.71 7.38
CA SER A 134 -10.11 1.88 8.26
C SER A 134 -9.76 2.67 9.52
N LEU A 135 -8.58 2.42 10.09
CA LEU A 135 -8.07 3.12 11.26
C LEU A 135 -7.80 4.59 10.96
N VAL A 136 -7.13 4.88 9.84
CA VAL A 136 -6.87 6.26 9.40
C VAL A 136 -8.17 7.00 9.14
N ARG A 137 -9.14 6.39 8.45
CA ARG A 137 -10.46 7.02 8.25
C ARG A 137 -11.13 7.35 9.58
N SER A 138 -11.06 6.46 10.57
CA SER A 138 -11.59 6.74 11.91
C SER A 138 -10.85 7.89 12.61
N ILE A 139 -9.52 7.94 12.57
CA ILE A 139 -8.70 8.98 13.21
C ILE A 139 -8.97 10.36 12.59
N PHE A 140 -9.06 10.40 11.25
CA PHE A 140 -9.24 11.64 10.51
C PHE A 140 -10.72 11.99 10.29
N GLN A 141 -11.65 11.16 10.78
CA GLN A 141 -13.10 11.28 10.57
C GLN A 141 -13.44 11.46 9.09
N LEU A 142 -12.72 10.72 8.24
CA LEU A 142 -12.98 10.69 6.82
C LEU A 142 -14.31 9.97 6.61
N ALA A 143 -15.11 10.44 5.65
CA ALA A 143 -16.31 9.72 5.27
C ALA A 143 -15.96 8.24 5.02
N ALA A 144 -16.87 7.34 5.40
CA ALA A 144 -16.82 5.96 4.93
C ALA A 144 -16.51 6.01 3.43
N PRO A 145 -15.67 5.11 2.89
CA PRO A 145 -15.42 5.11 1.47
C PRO A 145 -16.81 5.13 0.84
N THR A 146 -17.17 6.27 0.22
CA THR A 146 -18.21 6.22 -0.78
C THR A 146 -17.77 5.03 -1.61
N PRO A 147 -18.60 3.98 -1.79
CA PRO A 147 -18.26 2.99 -2.78
C PRO A 147 -17.87 3.86 -3.94
N LYS A 148 -16.58 3.84 -4.33
CA LYS A 148 -16.04 4.77 -5.34
C LYS A 148 -17.20 4.88 -6.28
N PRO A 149 -17.81 6.07 -6.52
CA PRO A 149 -18.87 6.12 -7.51
C PRO A 149 -18.27 5.27 -8.59
N GLN A 150 -18.98 4.21 -8.95
CA GLN A 150 -18.68 3.66 -10.24
C GLN A 150 -18.90 4.93 -11.09
N THR A 151 -17.85 5.70 -11.37
CA THR A 151 -17.20 5.58 -12.64
C THR A 151 -17.34 4.12 -13.05
N LEU A 152 -18.59 3.76 -13.41
CA LEU A 152 -18.93 3.28 -14.71
C LEU A 152 -17.79 3.81 -15.54
N PRO A 153 -16.82 2.96 -15.91
CA PRO A 153 -15.74 3.41 -16.77
C PRO A 153 -16.43 4.25 -17.82
N PRO A 154 -16.11 5.56 -17.89
CA PRO A 154 -16.99 6.60 -18.43
C PRO A 154 -17.66 6.03 -19.65
N VAL A 155 -18.97 5.71 -19.55
CA VAL A 155 -19.67 4.66 -20.35
C VAL A 155 -18.79 4.37 -21.53
N SER A 156 -17.93 3.35 -21.39
CA SER A 156 -16.92 3.09 -22.40
C SER A 156 -17.73 3.04 -23.66
N ALA A 157 -17.52 4.03 -24.53
CA ALA A 157 -17.89 3.89 -25.91
C ALA A 157 -17.42 2.49 -26.25
N PRO A 158 -18.33 1.61 -26.71
CA PRO A 158 -18.09 0.17 -26.80
C PRO A 158 -16.66 -0.02 -27.29
N PRO A 159 -15.83 -0.81 -26.58
CA PRO A 159 -14.39 -0.86 -26.82
C PRO A 159 -14.21 -0.89 -28.33
N PRO A 160 -13.47 0.06 -28.92
CA PRO A 160 -13.35 0.09 -30.36
C PRO A 160 -12.89 -1.31 -30.76
N LEU A 161 -13.62 -1.91 -31.69
CA LEU A 161 -13.35 -3.25 -32.19
C LEU A 161 -11.85 -3.28 -32.58
N ALA A 162 -11.04 -3.99 -31.77
CA ALA A 162 -9.58 -4.11 -31.86
C ALA A 162 -8.71 -2.90 -31.38
N PRO A 163 -8.48 -2.71 -30.07
CA PRO A 163 -7.62 -1.64 -29.53
C PRO A 163 -6.14 -1.75 -29.96
N THR A 164 -5.62 -2.97 -30.12
CA THR A 164 -4.27 -3.18 -30.67
C THR A 164 -4.14 -2.74 -32.13
N GLY A 165 -5.23 -2.83 -32.91
CA GLY A 165 -5.25 -2.38 -34.30
C GLY A 165 -5.22 -0.86 -34.40
N LEU A 166 -6.08 -0.19 -33.62
CA LEU A 166 -6.08 1.28 -33.57
C LEU A 166 -4.75 1.87 -33.10
N LEU A 167 -4.13 1.27 -32.08
CA LEU A 167 -2.81 1.72 -31.62
C LEU A 167 -1.75 1.56 -32.71
N HIS A 168 -1.80 0.47 -33.48
CA HIS A 168 -0.89 0.24 -34.60
C HIS A 168 -1.08 1.26 -35.74
N ASP A 169 -2.32 1.60 -36.05
CA ASP A 169 -2.62 2.59 -37.09
C ASP A 169 -2.21 4.01 -36.66
N LEU A 170 -2.44 4.39 -35.40
CA LEU A 170 -1.96 5.65 -34.84
C LEU A 170 -0.44 5.72 -34.79
N ALA A 171 0.22 4.64 -34.36
CA ALA A 171 1.67 4.57 -34.34
C ALA A 171 2.26 4.77 -35.76
N LYS A 172 1.64 4.17 -36.79
CA LYS A 172 2.01 4.42 -38.19
C LYS A 172 1.84 5.88 -38.59
N GLN A 173 0.73 6.53 -38.23
CA GLN A 173 0.47 7.93 -38.58
C GLN A 173 1.52 8.88 -37.97
N HIS A 174 1.99 8.58 -36.76
CA HIS A 174 2.97 9.40 -36.04
C HIS A 174 4.42 8.88 -36.18
N PHE A 175 4.69 7.94 -37.10
CA PHE A 175 6.03 7.37 -37.31
C PHE A 175 6.65 6.74 -36.06
N VAL A 176 5.82 6.14 -35.21
CA VAL A 176 6.21 5.44 -33.99
C VAL A 176 6.22 3.93 -34.24
N GLN A 177 7.28 3.26 -33.80
CA GLN A 177 7.39 1.81 -33.77
C GLN A 177 6.90 1.26 -32.42
N LEU A 178 6.03 0.25 -32.47
CA LEU A 178 5.56 -0.47 -31.30
C LEU A 178 6.40 -1.73 -31.08
N VAL A 179 6.96 -1.89 -29.88
CA VAL A 179 7.65 -3.12 -29.45
C VAL A 179 6.88 -3.73 -28.30
N TRP A 180 6.59 -5.04 -28.39
CA TRP A 180 5.80 -5.77 -27.41
C TRP A 180 6.66 -6.85 -26.75
N GLU A 181 6.68 -6.85 -25.42
CA GLU A 181 7.32 -7.89 -24.62
C GLU A 181 6.29 -8.64 -23.79
N ASP A 182 6.08 -9.92 -24.09
CA ASP A 182 5.16 -10.77 -23.34
C ASP A 182 5.92 -11.72 -22.42
N ARG A 183 5.51 -11.78 -21.14
CA ARG A 183 6.00 -12.77 -20.20
C ARG A 183 4.85 -13.45 -19.45
N PRO A 184 4.91 -14.77 -19.27
CA PRO A 184 3.96 -15.45 -18.39
C PRO A 184 4.35 -15.22 -16.92
N THR A 185 3.35 -15.14 -16.04
CA THR A 185 3.53 -15.09 -14.59
C THR A 185 2.57 -16.05 -13.90
N GLY A 186 2.94 -16.49 -12.69
CA GLY A 186 2.11 -17.38 -11.87
C GLY A 186 2.30 -18.88 -12.13
N PRO A 187 1.67 -19.72 -11.28
CA PRO A 187 1.75 -21.18 -11.40
C PRO A 187 0.95 -21.67 -12.62
N ARG A 188 1.32 -22.82 -13.19
CA ARG A 188 0.73 -23.35 -14.45
C ARG A 188 -0.80 -23.45 -14.48
N HIS A 189 -1.47 -23.55 -13.32
CA HIS A 189 -2.93 -23.65 -13.20
C HIS A 189 -3.65 -22.29 -13.07
N ALA A 190 -2.91 -21.20 -12.92
CA ALA A 190 -3.41 -19.82 -12.83
C ALA A 190 -2.44 -18.86 -13.55
N GLN A 191 -2.04 -19.26 -14.76
CA GLN A 191 -1.03 -18.55 -15.54
C GLN A 191 -1.61 -17.26 -16.12
N GLU A 192 -1.06 -16.13 -15.71
CA GLU A 192 -1.36 -14.81 -16.26
C GLU A 192 -0.30 -14.41 -17.28
N TRP A 193 -0.69 -13.54 -18.21
CA TRP A 193 0.20 -12.93 -19.18
C TRP A 193 0.36 -11.47 -18.87
N ILE A 194 1.61 -11.02 -18.84
CA ILE A 194 1.96 -9.61 -18.80
C ILE A 194 2.51 -9.22 -20.16
N SER A 195 1.99 -8.14 -20.73
CA SER A 195 2.50 -7.54 -21.96
C SER A 195 2.92 -6.11 -21.67
N ASP A 196 4.21 -5.83 -21.79
CA ASP A 196 4.75 -4.48 -21.75
C ASP A 196 4.85 -3.94 -23.19
N VAL A 197 4.42 -2.70 -23.41
CA VAL A 197 4.55 -2.02 -24.70
C VAL A 197 5.56 -0.90 -24.60
N THR A 198 6.45 -0.83 -25.57
CA THR A 198 7.48 0.21 -25.72
C THR A 198 7.21 0.96 -27.02
N LEU A 199 7.26 2.29 -26.96
CA LEU A 199 7.16 3.15 -28.14
C LEU A 199 8.54 3.64 -28.53
N LYS A 200 8.87 3.59 -29.81
CA LYS A 200 10.09 4.19 -30.35
C LYS A 200 9.74 5.13 -31.49
N ASP A 201 10.00 6.42 -31.32
CA ASP A 201 9.82 7.39 -32.40
C ASP A 201 10.96 7.20 -33.42
N THR A 202 10.58 6.98 -34.68
CA THR A 202 11.55 6.74 -35.76
C THR A 202 12.21 8.02 -36.27
N LYS A 203 11.67 9.20 -35.95
CA LYS A 203 12.24 10.50 -36.36
C LYS A 203 13.21 11.09 -35.34
N SER A 204 12.88 11.00 -34.05
CA SER A 204 13.67 11.63 -32.98
C SER A 204 14.58 10.65 -32.22
N ASP A 205 14.57 9.36 -32.58
CA ASP A 205 15.20 8.24 -31.86
C ASP A 205 14.79 8.14 -30.36
N ARG A 206 13.77 8.91 -29.97
CA ARG A 206 13.22 8.90 -28.61
C ARG A 206 12.50 7.59 -28.35
N THR A 207 12.82 6.97 -27.24
CA THR A 207 12.20 5.70 -26.81
C THR A 207 11.49 5.90 -25.48
N TRP A 208 10.25 5.43 -25.39
CA TRP A 208 9.48 5.33 -24.15
C TRP A 208 9.45 3.87 -23.72
N PRO A 209 10.40 3.43 -22.88
CA PRO A 209 10.45 2.05 -22.43
C PRO A 209 9.25 1.73 -21.54
N CYS A 210 8.57 0.62 -21.83
CA CYS A 210 7.47 0.10 -21.00
C CYS A 210 6.41 1.17 -20.67
N ILE A 211 5.91 1.88 -21.70
CA ILE A 211 4.96 2.97 -21.52
C ILE A 211 3.66 2.53 -20.85
N ALA A 212 3.25 1.29 -21.10
CA ALA A 212 2.13 0.68 -20.41
C ALA A 212 2.37 -0.82 -20.24
N ARG A 213 1.80 -1.33 -19.14
CA ARG A 213 1.75 -2.75 -18.82
C ARG A 213 0.31 -3.20 -18.85
N GLY A 214 0.05 -4.26 -19.62
CA GLY A 214 -1.23 -4.93 -19.67
C GLY A 214 -1.18 -6.32 -19.07
N THR A 215 -2.26 -6.73 -18.42
CA THR A 215 -2.40 -8.07 -17.82
C THR A 215 -3.60 -8.80 -18.39
N GLY A 216 -3.52 -10.12 -18.50
CA GLY A 216 -4.66 -10.91 -18.98
C GLY A 216 -4.42 -12.41 -18.97
N LEU A 217 -5.51 -13.17 -19.11
CA LEU A 217 -5.46 -14.63 -19.14
C LEU A 217 -4.86 -15.21 -20.43
N SER A 218 -4.55 -14.35 -21.41
CA SER A 218 -3.85 -14.72 -22.65
C SER A 218 -3.02 -13.54 -23.15
N LYS A 219 -1.99 -13.80 -23.97
CA LYS A 219 -1.21 -12.77 -24.66
C LYS A 219 -2.06 -11.74 -25.40
N LYS A 220 -3.17 -12.20 -26.01
CA LYS A 220 -4.06 -11.33 -26.78
C LYS A 220 -4.79 -10.34 -25.87
N LEU A 221 -5.24 -10.81 -24.71
CA LEU A 221 -5.95 -9.98 -23.73
C LEU A 221 -4.99 -9.04 -23.00
N SER A 222 -3.80 -9.50 -22.62
CA SER A 222 -2.79 -8.64 -21.99
C SER A 222 -2.31 -7.53 -22.92
N ARG A 223 -2.11 -7.81 -24.22
CA ARG A 223 -1.79 -6.77 -25.21
C ARG A 223 -2.94 -5.81 -25.47
N ALA A 224 -4.19 -6.29 -25.46
CA ALA A 224 -5.36 -5.43 -25.61
C ALA A 224 -5.50 -4.44 -24.43
N ASP A 225 -5.30 -4.93 -23.20
CA ASP A 225 -5.29 -4.10 -21.99
C ASP A 225 -4.15 -3.05 -22.02
N ALA A 226 -2.94 -3.47 -22.39
CA ALA A 226 -1.82 -2.55 -22.58
C ALA A 226 -2.11 -1.50 -23.67
N ALA A 227 -2.68 -1.89 -24.81
CA ALA A 227 -3.01 -0.98 -25.89
C ALA A 227 -4.07 0.06 -25.48
N SER A 228 -5.10 -0.35 -24.76
CA SER A 228 -6.13 0.55 -24.24
C SER A 228 -5.56 1.60 -23.29
N LYS A 229 -4.60 1.24 -22.45
CA LYS A 229 -3.89 2.19 -21.56
C LYS A 229 -3.08 3.21 -22.35
N VAL A 230 -2.33 2.77 -23.38
CA VAL A 230 -1.56 3.68 -24.23
C VAL A 230 -2.47 4.62 -25.02
N LEU A 231 -3.57 4.11 -25.58
CA LEU A 231 -4.54 4.94 -26.33
C LEU A 231 -5.14 6.04 -25.45
N ALA A 232 -5.43 5.74 -24.18
CA ALA A 232 -5.99 6.71 -23.24
C ALA A 232 -5.03 7.88 -22.94
N MET A 233 -3.71 7.64 -22.98
CA MET A 233 -2.69 8.65 -22.70
C MET A 233 -1.99 9.18 -23.96
N TRP A 234 -2.40 8.75 -25.17
CA TRP A 234 -1.72 9.07 -26.43
C TRP A 234 -1.54 10.57 -26.66
N GLY A 235 -2.56 11.37 -26.33
CA GLY A 235 -2.51 12.83 -26.48
C GLY A 235 -1.49 13.52 -25.57
N GLU A 236 -1.13 12.91 -24.44
CA GLU A 236 -0.16 13.45 -23.48
C GLU A 236 1.29 13.17 -23.89
N LEU A 237 1.50 12.26 -24.86
CA LEU A 237 2.83 11.85 -25.30
C LEU A 237 3.48 12.84 -26.27
N GLY A 238 2.74 13.87 -26.70
CA GLY A 238 3.27 14.98 -27.46
C GLY A 238 3.79 14.59 -28.84
N PHE A 239 3.22 13.55 -29.45
CA PHE A 239 3.50 13.18 -30.83
C PHE A 239 2.90 14.22 -31.79
N SER A 240 3.64 15.28 -32.05
CA SER A 240 3.32 16.32 -33.05
C SER A 240 3.71 15.89 -34.47
#